data_AF-A0A848WAB5-F1
#
_entry.id   AF-A0A848WAB5-F1
#
_cell.length_a   1.000
_cell.length_b   1.000
_cell.length_c   1.000
_cell.angle_alpha   90.00
_cell.angle_beta   90.00
_cell.angle_gamma   90.00
#
_symmetry.space_group_name_H-M   'P 1'
#
loop_
_entity.id
_entity.type
_entity.pdbx_description
1 polymer ?
#
loop_
_entity_poly.entity_id
_entity_poly.type
_entity_poly.pdbx_seq_one_letter_code
_entity_poly.pdbx_strand_id
1 'polypeptide(L)' 'LFYDLDGPIVRITTPHIPLASADELEDLMIPSAERIYQEVRKTVD' A
#
# COMPACT_ATOMS: atom_id res chain seq x y z
N LEU A 1 9.05 -7.65 -20.23
CA LEU A 1 8.35 -8.95 -20.09
C LEU A 1 8.39 -9.37 -18.63
N PHE A 2 7.65 -10.41 -18.23
CA PHE A 2 7.63 -10.91 -16.84
C PHE A 2 9.05 -11.24 -16.30
N TYR A 3 9.96 -11.66 -17.18
CA TYR A 3 11.34 -12.02 -16.83
C TYR A 3 12.29 -10.84 -16.63
N ASP A 4 11.85 -9.60 -16.88
CA ASP A 4 12.66 -8.39 -16.69
C ASP A 4 12.42 -7.75 -15.31
N LEU A 5 11.69 -8.43 -14.41
CA LEU A 5 11.40 -7.93 -13.07
C LEU A 5 12.54 -8.30 -12.11
N ASP A 6 13.15 -7.29 -11.50
CA ASP A 6 14.17 -7.47 -10.46
C ASP A 6 13.58 -7.96 -9.11
N GLY A 7 12.24 -7.95 -8.99
CA GLY A 7 11.54 -8.36 -7.78
C GLY A 7 10.03 -8.57 -7.99
N PRO A 8 9.34 -9.09 -6.96
CA PRO A 8 7.89 -9.30 -7.03
C PRO A 8 7.13 -7.98 -7.09
N ILE A 9 6.02 -7.96 -7.85
CA ILE A 9 5.06 -6.87 -7.79
C ILE A 9 4.31 -6.93 -6.46
N VAL A 10 4.35 -5.83 -5.70
CA VAL A 10 3.64 -5.70 -4.42
C VAL A 10 2.40 -4.83 -4.55
N ARG A 11 1.39 -5.05 -3.69
CA ARG A 11 0.15 -4.27 -3.66
C ARG A 11 0.03 -3.51 -2.35
N ILE A 12 -0.26 -2.22 -2.44
CA ILE A 12 -0.53 -1.35 -1.30
C ILE A 12 -1.95 -0.85 -1.46
N THR A 13 -2.86 -1.36 -0.63
CA THR A 13 -4.31 -1.11 -0.74
C THR A 13 -4.91 -0.74 0.60
N THR A 14 -6.20 -0.40 0.58
CA THR A 14 -7.01 -0.32 1.80
C THR A 14 -7.04 -1.67 2.53
N PRO A 15 -7.26 -1.68 3.86
CA PRO A 15 -7.47 -2.91 4.63
C PRO A 15 -8.66 -3.73 4.09
N HIS A 16 -8.60 -5.05 4.24
CA HIS A 16 -9.66 -5.95 3.75
C HIS A 16 -10.82 -6.05 4.75
N ILE A 17 -11.49 -4.93 4.98
CA ILE A 17 -12.67 -4.76 5.82
C ILE A 17 -13.56 -3.68 5.18
N PRO A 18 -14.84 -3.55 5.59
CA PRO A 18 -15.67 -2.43 5.15
C PRO A 18 -15.01 -1.09 5.46
N LEU A 19 -15.10 -0.17 4.51
CA LEU A 19 -14.62 1.20 4.70
C LEU A 19 -15.42 1.86 5.83
N ALA A 20 -14.72 2.51 6.75
CA ALA A 20 -15.38 3.26 7.81
C ALA A 20 -16.09 4.48 7.22
N SER A 21 -17.29 4.80 7.73
CA SER A 21 -18.04 5.97 7.30
C SER A 21 -17.66 7.26 8.06
N ALA A 22 -16.89 7.13 9.13
CA ALA A 22 -16.38 8.27 9.87
C ALA A 22 -15.15 8.81 9.14
N ASP A 23 -15.15 10.10 8.81
CA ASP A 23 -14.14 10.79 8.02
C ASP A 23 -12.71 10.46 8.47
N GLU A 24 -12.41 10.66 9.76
CA GLU A 24 -11.09 10.37 10.33
C GLU A 24 -10.66 8.90 10.18
N LEU A 25 -11.61 7.96 10.22
CA LEU A 25 -11.31 6.53 10.08
C LEU A 25 -11.20 6.12 8.61
N GLU A 26 -11.95 6.74 7.71
CA GLU A 26 -11.84 6.56 6.27
C GLU A 26 -10.43 6.95 5.80
N ASP A 27 -9.96 8.12 6.21
CA ASP A 27 -8.63 8.65 5.89
C ASP A 27 -7.50 7.69 6.31
N LEU A 28 -7.63 7.08 7.49
CA LEU A 28 -6.65 6.11 8.00
C LEU A 28 -6.64 4.80 7.20
N MET A 29 -7.71 4.49 6.48
CA MET A 29 -7.80 3.28 5.64
C MET A 29 -7.16 3.48 4.27
N ILE A 30 -7.10 4.71 3.76
CA ILE A 30 -6.47 5.03 2.48
C ILE A 30 -4.93 4.97 2.64
N PRO A 31 -4.20 4.35 1.70
CA PRO A 31 -2.74 4.37 1.73
C PRO A 31 -2.19 5.81 1.68
N SER A 32 -1.52 6.25 2.75
CA SER A 32 -0.82 7.53 2.78
C SER A 32 0.50 7.47 1.99
N ALA A 33 1.01 8.63 1.58
CA ALA A 33 2.31 8.73 0.92
C ALA A 33 3.44 8.15 1.76
N GLU A 34 3.42 8.39 3.08
CA GLU A 34 4.39 7.82 4.02
C GLU A 34 4.32 6.29 4.04
N ARG A 35 3.11 5.71 4.10
CA ARG A 35 2.93 4.26 4.04
C ARG A 35 3.46 3.69 2.73
N ILE A 36 3.18 4.34 1.60
CA ILE A 36 3.69 3.92 0.29
C ILE A 36 5.22 3.92 0.28
N TYR A 37 5.85 5.00 0.76
CA TYR A 37 7.30 5.11 0.85
C TYR A 37 7.92 3.99 1.69
N GLN A 38 7.38 3.72 2.88
CA GLN A 38 7.91 2.68 3.75
C GLN A 38 7.77 1.27 3.15
N GLU A 39 6.66 0.96 2.49
CA GLU A 39 6.48 -0.34 1.85
C GLU A 39 7.41 -0.52 0.64
N VAL A 40 7.59 0.51 -0.20
CA VAL A 40 8.54 0.46 -1.31
C VAL A 40 9.98 0.31 -0.79
N ARG A 41 10.36 1.04 0.25
CA ARG A 41 11.71 0.94 0.83
C ARG A 41 12.06 -0.49 1.27
N LYS A 42 11.12 -1.19 1.91
CA LYS A 42 11.30 -2.60 2.33
C LYS A 42 11.53 -3.57 1.16
N THR A 43 11.14 -3.20 -0.06
CA THR A 43 11.33 -4.03 -1.26
C THR A 43 12.66 -3.79 -1.99
N VAL A 44 13.40 -2.75 -1.59
CA VAL A 44 14.63 -2.29 -2.28
C VAL A 44 15.89 -2.58 -1.44
N ASP A 45 15.74 -3.04 -0.19
CA ASP A 45 16.85 -3.56 0.64
C ASP A 45 17.38 -4.90 0.07
#